data_AF-F0ZQS9-F1
#
_entry.id   AF-F0ZQS9-F1
#
_cell.length_a   1.000
_cell.length_b   1.000
_cell.length_c   1.000
_cell.angle_alpha   90.00
_cell.angle_beta   90.00
_cell.angle_gamma   90.00
#
_symmetry.space_group_name_H-M   'P 1'
#
loop_
_entity.id
_entity.type
_entity.pdbx_description
1 polymer ?
#
loop_
_entity_poly.entity_id
_entity_poly.type
_entity_poly.pdbx_seq_one_letter_code
_entity_poly.pdbx_strand_id
1 'polypeptide(L)'
;LPNSLTTLTVGYNFNQVVPPGTLPNSLTTLIFGDRYNQIVSPGTLPNSLTTFTFGHCFNQVVSPGTLPNSLTELTFGHDFNQVVLPGTLANNLTTLTFGYSFNQVVLPGTLPNNLTTLTFGYDFNQVVKPCTLPNSLTTLTFGKFFDQVVLPDTLPNNLTTLTFSDNFNQVVPPGTLPNSLTTLTFGHCFNQEVPPGTLPKSLTTLTFGECFNQVVLPGTLPNSLTELTFGHDFNQVVLPGTLPNNLTTLTFSHDFNQ
;
A
#
# COMPACT_ATOMS: atom_id res chain seq x y z
N LEU A 1 6.75 25.96 -22.90
CA LEU A 1 6.92 26.22 -21.45
C LEU A 1 8.32 26.78 -21.22
N PRO A 2 8.59 27.60 -20.18
CA PRO A 2 9.94 28.09 -19.92
C PRO A 2 10.89 26.94 -19.55
N ASN A 3 12.14 27.00 -20.03
CA ASN A 3 13.15 25.96 -19.84
C ASN A 3 13.65 25.84 -18.38
N SER A 4 13.25 26.75 -17.50
CA SER A 4 13.55 26.72 -16.06
C SER A 4 12.43 26.14 -15.22
N LEU A 5 11.31 25.73 -15.83
CA LEU A 5 10.14 25.21 -15.11
C LEU A 5 10.47 23.87 -14.46
N THR A 6 10.35 23.77 -13.14
CA THR A 6 10.58 22.55 -12.38
C THR A 6 9.30 21.83 -11.98
N THR A 7 8.21 22.59 -11.78
CA THR A 7 6.91 22.04 -11.38
C THR A 7 5.82 22.49 -12.34
N LEU A 8 5.01 21.53 -12.81
CA LEU A 8 3.84 21.79 -13.64
C LEU A 8 2.62 21.05 -13.10
N THR A 9 1.62 21.82 -12.68
CA THR A 9 0.27 21.31 -12.42
C THR A 9 -0.62 21.73 -13.58
N VAL A 10 -1.20 20.76 -14.27
CA VAL A 10 -2.05 20.98 -15.42
C VAL A 10 -3.50 21.13 -14.96
N GLY A 11 -4.24 22.09 -15.54
CA GLY A 11 -5.57 22.46 -15.07
C GLY A 11 -6.61 21.33 -15.13
N TYR A 12 -7.63 21.41 -14.26
CA TYR A 12 -8.67 20.39 -14.05
C TYR A 12 -9.30 19.83 -15.35
N ASN A 13 -9.64 20.70 -16.31
CA ASN A 13 -10.30 20.31 -17.56
C ASN A 13 -9.34 19.92 -18.71
N PHE A 14 -8.03 19.92 -18.49
CA PHE A 14 -7.07 19.63 -19.54
C PHE A 14 -7.14 18.14 -19.93
N ASN A 15 -7.48 17.88 -21.19
CA ASN A 15 -7.56 16.53 -21.75
C ASN A 15 -7.04 16.51 -23.20
N GLN A 16 -5.93 17.20 -23.44
CA GLN A 16 -5.28 17.25 -24.76
C GLN A 16 -4.02 16.38 -24.74
N VAL A 17 -3.66 15.83 -25.90
CA VAL A 17 -2.42 15.07 -26.06
C VAL A 17 -1.24 16.00 -25.75
N VAL A 18 -0.21 15.48 -25.06
CA VAL A 18 1.04 16.18 -24.81
C VAL A 18 2.12 15.60 -25.72
N PRO A 19 2.49 16.27 -26.82
CA PRO A 19 3.51 15.78 -27.72
C PRO A 19 4.90 15.72 -27.06
N PRO A 20 5.77 14.78 -27.47
CA PRO A 20 7.19 14.79 -27.11
C PRO A 20 7.85 16.15 -27.34
N GLY A 21 8.72 16.56 -26.43
CA GLY A 21 9.41 17.86 -26.47
C GLY A 21 8.60 19.06 -25.96
N THR A 22 7.32 18.87 -25.59
CA THR A 22 6.48 19.95 -25.03
C THR A 22 6.89 20.32 -23.60
N LEU A 23 7.25 19.31 -22.80
CA LEU A 23 7.66 19.46 -21.41
C LEU A 23 9.16 19.81 -21.34
N PRO A 24 9.56 20.80 -20.53
CA PRO A 24 10.96 21.21 -20.44
C PRO A 24 11.80 20.17 -19.69
N ASN A 25 13.06 20.01 -20.09
CA ASN A 25 14.02 19.06 -19.49
C ASN A 25 14.42 19.40 -18.04
N SER A 26 13.98 20.54 -17.50
CA SER A 26 14.14 20.92 -16.09
C SER A 26 13.01 20.41 -15.19
N LEU A 27 11.95 19.84 -15.77
CA LEU A 27 10.74 19.49 -15.05
C LEU A 27 10.98 18.28 -14.15
N THR A 28 10.81 18.46 -12.84
CA THR A 28 10.97 17.42 -11.81
C THR A 28 9.62 16.91 -11.31
N THR A 29 8.57 17.75 -11.34
CA THR A 29 7.24 17.40 -10.85
C THR A 29 6.17 17.71 -11.90
N LEU A 30 5.36 16.70 -12.24
CA LEU A 30 4.23 16.83 -13.15
C LEU A 30 2.97 16.28 -12.49
N ILE A 31 1.90 17.06 -12.50
CA ILE A 31 0.58 16.66 -12.03
C ILE A 31 -0.42 16.94 -13.14
N PHE A 32 -1.04 15.89 -13.69
CA PHE A 32 -2.15 16.07 -14.62
C PHE A 32 -3.44 16.34 -13.87
N GLY A 33 -4.24 17.29 -14.38
CA GLY A 33 -5.55 17.61 -13.82
C GLY A 33 -6.58 16.51 -14.04
N ASP A 34 -7.65 16.53 -13.24
CA ASP A 34 -8.63 15.45 -13.11
C ASP A 34 -9.17 14.87 -14.42
N ARG A 35 -9.46 15.70 -15.43
CA ARG A 35 -10.05 15.24 -16.70
C ARG A 35 -9.04 14.64 -17.69
N TYR A 36 -7.75 14.61 -17.36
CA TYR A 36 -6.74 14.07 -18.27
C TYR A 36 -6.90 12.56 -18.45
N ASN A 37 -7.15 12.13 -19.68
CA ASN A 37 -7.31 10.72 -20.04
C ASN A 37 -6.75 10.44 -21.45
N GLN A 38 -5.61 11.05 -21.78
CA GLN A 38 -4.91 10.81 -23.05
C GLN A 38 -3.73 9.84 -22.84
N ILE A 39 -3.36 9.12 -23.90
CA ILE A 39 -2.18 8.25 -23.89
C ILE A 39 -0.92 9.11 -23.74
N VAL A 40 -0.04 8.73 -22.80
CA VAL A 40 1.31 9.30 -22.67
C VAL A 40 2.29 8.42 -23.45
N SER A 41 2.78 8.95 -24.57
CA SER A 41 3.72 8.21 -25.43
C SER A 41 5.15 8.22 -24.86
N PRO A 42 5.97 7.19 -25.14
CA PRO A 42 7.39 7.22 -24.84
C PRO A 42 8.08 8.50 -25.37
N GLY A 43 8.93 9.09 -24.54
CA GLY A 43 9.60 10.37 -24.84
C GLY A 43 8.76 11.63 -24.58
N THR A 44 7.49 11.51 -24.17
CA THR A 44 6.70 12.67 -23.72
C THR A 44 7.20 13.21 -22.38
N LEU A 45 7.53 12.33 -21.44
CA LEU A 45 8.00 12.71 -20.10
C LEU A 45 9.52 12.96 -20.11
N PRO A 46 10.00 14.08 -19.54
CA PRO A 46 11.43 14.39 -19.52
C PRO A 46 12.19 13.50 -18.53
N ASN A 47 13.46 13.20 -18.84
CA ASN A 47 14.34 12.35 -18.01
C ASN A 47 14.75 12.98 -16.67
N SER A 48 14.32 14.21 -16.39
CA SER A 48 14.48 14.89 -15.09
C SER A 48 13.32 14.62 -14.13
N LEU A 49 12.22 14.01 -14.60
CA LEU A 49 10.99 13.89 -13.84
C LEU A 49 11.17 12.87 -12.70
N THR A 50 10.95 13.31 -11.47
CA THR A 50 11.07 12.49 -10.25
C THR A 50 9.71 12.14 -9.66
N THR A 51 8.73 13.06 -9.76
CA THR A 51 7.37 12.87 -9.23
C THR A 51 6.35 13.06 -10.34
N PHE A 52 5.49 12.06 -10.53
CA PHE A 52 4.43 12.10 -11.52
C PHE A 52 3.09 11.62 -10.97
N THR A 53 2.06 12.46 -11.11
CA THR A 53 0.69 12.15 -10.72
C THR A 53 -0.23 12.23 -11.92
N PHE A 54 -0.90 11.13 -12.23
CA PHE A 54 -1.98 11.10 -13.20
C PHE A 54 -3.26 11.73 -12.62
N GLY A 55 -4.04 12.38 -13.49
CA GLY A 55 -5.33 12.95 -13.11
C GLY A 55 -6.39 11.89 -12.81
N HIS A 56 -7.43 12.27 -12.05
CA HIS A 56 -8.53 11.42 -11.60
C HIS A 56 -9.09 10.46 -12.67
N CYS A 57 -9.38 10.96 -13.88
CA CYS A 57 -10.01 10.20 -14.97
C CYS A 57 -9.03 9.40 -15.84
N PHE A 58 -7.73 9.40 -15.53
CA PHE A 58 -6.75 8.68 -16.34
C PHE A 58 -6.97 7.18 -16.25
N ASN A 59 -7.26 6.55 -17.39
CA ASN A 59 -7.46 5.10 -17.49
C ASN A 59 -6.92 4.55 -18.82
N GLN A 60 -5.77 5.06 -19.25
CA GLN A 60 -5.07 4.57 -20.45
C GLN A 60 -3.96 3.60 -20.09
N VAL A 61 -3.62 2.71 -21.01
CA VAL A 61 -2.48 1.81 -20.88
C VAL A 61 -1.19 2.64 -20.86
N VAL A 62 -0.31 2.37 -19.89
CA VAL A 62 1.06 2.91 -19.85
C VAL A 62 1.98 1.86 -20.45
N SER A 63 2.66 2.20 -21.54
CA SER A 63 3.56 1.27 -22.22
C SER A 63 4.96 1.28 -21.59
N PRO A 64 5.72 0.18 -21.67
CA PRO A 64 7.13 0.17 -21.32
C PRO A 64 7.91 1.30 -22.02
N GLY A 65 8.76 1.99 -21.27
CA GLY A 65 9.52 3.15 -21.76
C GLY A 65 8.76 4.48 -21.75
N THR A 66 7.48 4.52 -21.36
CA THR A 66 6.75 5.78 -21.13
C THR A 66 7.27 6.53 -19.91
N LEU A 67 7.53 5.82 -18.80
CA LEU A 67 7.98 6.43 -17.55
C LEU A 67 9.52 6.56 -17.53
N PRO A 68 10.08 7.74 -17.20
CA PRO A 68 11.53 7.94 -17.20
C PRO A 68 12.18 7.25 -16.00
N ASN A 69 13.41 6.77 -16.17
CA ASN A 69 14.16 6.07 -15.11
C ASN A 69 14.49 6.94 -13.89
N SER A 70 14.40 8.26 -14.00
CA SER A 70 14.54 9.21 -12.88
C SER A 70 13.34 9.21 -11.92
N LEU A 71 12.22 8.61 -12.32
CA LEU A 71 10.98 8.66 -11.56
C LEU A 71 11.10 7.85 -10.26
N THR A 72 10.90 8.54 -9.13
CA THR A 72 10.93 7.96 -7.78
C THR A 72 9.53 7.81 -7.20
N GLU A 73 8.58 8.67 -7.60
CA GLU A 73 7.22 8.68 -7.09
C GLU A 73 6.20 8.69 -8.23
N LEU A 74 5.28 7.73 -8.20
CA LEU A 74 4.19 7.60 -9.16
C LEU A 74 2.85 7.42 -8.45
N THR A 75 1.89 8.27 -8.80
CA THR A 75 0.50 8.13 -8.36
C THR A 75 -0.42 8.00 -9.57
N PHE A 76 -1.16 6.90 -9.63
CA PHE A 76 -2.24 6.72 -10.60
C PHE A 76 -3.53 7.38 -10.13
N GLY A 77 -4.30 7.90 -11.08
CA GLY A 77 -5.59 8.54 -10.83
C GLY A 77 -6.68 7.57 -10.41
N HIS A 78 -7.77 8.11 -9.85
CA HIS A 78 -8.92 7.37 -9.33
C HIS A 78 -9.48 6.29 -10.27
N ASP A 79 -9.61 6.58 -11.56
CA ASP A 79 -10.26 5.69 -12.54
C ASP A 79 -9.29 4.67 -13.17
N PHE A 80 -8.01 4.71 -12.83
CA PHE A 80 -7.01 3.83 -13.43
C PHE A 80 -7.25 2.37 -13.07
N ASN A 81 -7.54 1.54 -14.08
CA ASN A 81 -7.79 0.11 -13.91
C ASN A 81 -7.22 -0.71 -15.09
N GLN A 82 -6.05 -0.30 -15.60
CA GLN A 82 -5.34 -1.02 -16.66
C GLN A 82 -4.28 -1.95 -16.08
N VAL A 83 -3.99 -3.04 -16.79
CA VAL A 83 -2.90 -3.96 -16.42
C VAL A 83 -1.55 -3.25 -16.56
N VAL A 84 -0.71 -3.34 -15.53
CA VAL A 84 0.67 -2.84 -15.56
C VAL A 84 1.61 -3.99 -15.92
N LEU A 85 2.18 -3.95 -17.12
CA LEU A 85 3.08 -4.99 -17.61
C LEU A 85 4.49 -4.85 -17.00
N PRO A 86 5.24 -5.95 -16.86
CA PRO A 86 6.66 -5.89 -16.50
C PRO A 86 7.45 -4.94 -17.41
N GLY A 87 8.34 -4.14 -16.81
CA GLY A 87 9.12 -3.11 -17.51
C GLY A 87 8.37 -1.79 -17.76
N THR A 88 7.10 -1.66 -17.33
CA THR A 88 6.35 -0.40 -17.40
C THR A 88 6.81 0.61 -16.36
N LEU A 89 7.02 0.15 -15.12
CA LEU A 89 7.43 1.00 -14.00
C LEU A 89 8.93 1.31 -14.07
N ALA A 90 9.31 2.52 -13.64
CA ALA A 90 10.70 2.95 -13.63
C ALA A 90 11.53 2.17 -12.60
N ASN A 91 12.79 1.85 -12.94
CA ASN A 91 13.66 1.05 -12.07
C ASN A 91 13.99 1.72 -10.72
N ASN A 92 14.01 3.04 -10.67
CA ASN A 92 14.31 3.81 -9.44
C ASN A 92 13.05 4.21 -8.66
N LEU A 93 11.88 3.67 -9.02
CA LEU A 93 10.63 3.99 -8.34
C LEU A 93 10.68 3.46 -6.90
N THR A 94 10.52 4.36 -5.93
CA THR A 94 10.50 4.05 -4.50
C THR A 94 9.08 4.06 -3.94
N THR A 95 8.20 4.89 -4.51
CA THR A 95 6.81 5.04 -4.05
C THR A 95 5.83 4.85 -5.21
N LEU A 96 4.89 3.92 -5.03
CA LEU A 96 3.81 3.66 -5.97
C LEU A 96 2.46 3.68 -5.27
N THR A 97 1.56 4.52 -5.76
CA THR A 97 0.16 4.58 -5.31
C THR A 97 -0.76 4.27 -6.49
N PHE A 98 -1.54 3.21 -6.37
CA PHE A 98 -2.64 2.92 -7.28
C PHE A 98 -3.89 3.71 -6.88
N GLY A 99 -4.64 4.18 -7.87
CA GLY A 99 -5.87 4.93 -7.64
C GLY A 99 -7.07 4.04 -7.29
N TYR A 100 -8.17 4.66 -6.88
CA TYR A 100 -9.36 4.04 -6.32
C TYR A 100 -9.83 2.77 -7.03
N SER A 101 -9.98 2.80 -8.35
CA SER A 101 -10.61 1.75 -9.16
C SER A 101 -9.66 0.62 -9.57
N PHE A 102 -8.38 0.67 -9.18
CA PHE A 102 -7.40 -0.32 -9.62
C PHE A 102 -7.69 -1.70 -9.01
N ASN A 103 -8.04 -2.67 -9.87
CA ASN A 103 -8.33 -4.04 -9.46
C ASN A 103 -7.78 -5.06 -10.46
N GLN A 104 -6.56 -4.83 -10.96
CA GLN A 104 -5.87 -5.75 -11.87
C GLN A 104 -4.84 -6.60 -11.13
N VAL A 105 -4.60 -7.81 -11.64
CA VAL A 105 -3.55 -8.68 -11.09
C VAL A 105 -2.18 -8.04 -11.33
N VAL A 106 -1.36 -7.97 -10.28
CA VAL A 106 0.05 -7.58 -10.37
C VAL A 106 0.87 -8.84 -10.67
N LEU A 107 1.57 -8.85 -11.80
CA LEU A 107 2.40 -9.99 -12.20
C LEU A 107 3.78 -9.93 -11.52
N PRO A 108 4.43 -11.07 -11.26
CA PRO A 108 5.83 -11.08 -10.84
C PRO A 108 6.73 -10.33 -11.82
N GLY A 109 7.61 -9.48 -11.29
CA GLY A 109 8.48 -8.60 -12.09
C GLY A 109 7.81 -7.31 -12.59
N THR A 110 6.53 -7.07 -12.29
CA THR A 110 5.89 -5.76 -12.55
C THR A 110 6.43 -4.69 -11.61
N LEU A 111 6.58 -4.99 -10.33
CA LEU A 111 7.06 -4.04 -9.32
C LEU A 111 8.60 -3.97 -9.33
N PRO A 112 9.21 -2.77 -9.34
CA PRO A 112 10.65 -2.62 -9.40
C PRO A 112 11.33 -2.95 -8.06
N ASN A 113 12.58 -3.42 -8.13
CA ASN A 113 13.35 -3.87 -6.97
C ASN A 113 13.78 -2.77 -5.97
N ASN A 114 13.53 -1.49 -6.28
CA ASN A 114 13.81 -0.37 -5.39
C ASN A 114 12.53 0.15 -4.70
N LEU A 115 11.38 -0.45 -4.95
CA LEU A 115 10.10 0.00 -4.40
C LEU A 115 10.07 -0.24 -2.88
N THR A 116 9.93 0.82 -2.11
CA THR A 116 9.86 0.78 -0.63
C THR A 116 8.44 0.93 -0.13
N THR A 117 7.60 1.69 -0.85
CA THR A 117 6.23 2.00 -0.46
C THR A 117 5.25 1.64 -1.58
N LEU A 118 4.27 0.79 -1.26
CA LEU A 118 3.20 0.40 -2.14
C LEU A 118 1.84 0.59 -1.47
N THR A 119 0.99 1.39 -2.12
CA THR A 119 -0.41 1.59 -1.71
C THR A 119 -1.33 1.11 -2.82
N PHE A 120 -2.17 0.13 -2.52
CA PHE A 120 -3.22 -0.33 -3.43
C PHE A 120 -4.48 0.57 -3.35
N GLY A 121 -5.18 0.63 -4.48
CA GLY A 121 -6.44 1.36 -4.63
C GLY A 121 -7.59 0.74 -3.86
N TYR A 122 -8.62 1.54 -3.60
CA TYR A 122 -9.82 1.17 -2.83
C TYR A 122 -10.47 -0.16 -3.27
N ASP A 123 -10.59 -0.38 -4.58
CA ASP A 123 -11.25 -1.54 -5.18
C ASP A 123 -10.34 -2.77 -5.34
N PHE A 124 -9.06 -2.68 -4.99
CA PHE A 124 -8.11 -3.76 -5.19
C PHE A 124 -8.50 -4.99 -4.35
N ASN A 125 -8.84 -6.10 -5.01
CA ASN A 125 -9.19 -7.36 -4.36
C ASN A 125 -8.64 -8.57 -5.13
N GLN A 126 -7.43 -8.46 -5.66
CA GLN A 126 -6.74 -9.54 -6.37
C GLN A 126 -5.79 -10.29 -5.45
N VAL A 127 -5.62 -11.60 -5.68
CA VAL A 127 -4.65 -12.42 -4.95
C VAL A 127 -3.23 -11.94 -5.25
N VAL A 128 -2.47 -11.63 -4.21
CA VAL A 128 -1.03 -11.35 -4.32
C VAL A 128 -0.27 -12.68 -4.23
N LYS A 129 0.35 -13.09 -5.34
CA LYS A 129 1.12 -14.33 -5.40
C LYS A 129 2.51 -14.15 -4.77
N PRO A 130 3.14 -15.23 -4.26
CA PRO A 130 4.55 -15.21 -3.88
C PRO A 130 5.45 -14.64 -4.99
N CYS A 131 6.53 -13.97 -4.59
CA CYS A 131 7.47 -13.28 -5.48
C CYS A 131 6.90 -12.10 -6.30
N THR A 132 5.66 -11.65 -6.02
CA THR A 132 5.09 -10.45 -6.66
C THR A 132 5.63 -9.17 -6.02
N LEU A 133 5.74 -9.15 -4.69
CA LEU A 133 6.23 -8.00 -3.93
C LEU A 133 7.76 -8.02 -3.87
N PRO A 134 8.45 -6.88 -4.13
CA PRO A 134 9.90 -6.83 -4.09
C PRO A 134 10.43 -6.87 -2.65
N ASN A 135 11.61 -7.45 -2.46
CA ASN A 135 12.25 -7.54 -1.14
C ASN A 135 12.64 -6.18 -0.53
N SER A 136 12.68 -5.10 -1.33
CA SER A 136 12.91 -3.73 -0.85
C SER A 136 11.71 -3.13 -0.13
N LEU A 137 10.53 -3.72 -0.24
CA LEU A 137 9.28 -3.13 0.24
C LEU A 137 9.27 -3.10 1.78
N THR A 138 9.14 -1.90 2.34
CA THR A 138 9.05 -1.65 3.78
C THR A 138 7.63 -1.32 4.22
N THR A 139 6.83 -0.71 3.33
CA THR A 139 5.47 -0.27 3.63
C THR A 139 4.50 -0.79 2.59
N LEU A 140 3.48 -1.51 3.05
CA LEU A 140 2.39 -2.04 2.23
C LEU A 140 1.04 -1.66 2.83
N THR A 141 0.22 -1.00 2.04
CA THR A 141 -1.16 -0.65 2.38
C THR A 141 -2.12 -1.26 1.37
N PHE A 142 -3.02 -2.12 1.84
CA PHE A 142 -4.12 -2.64 1.01
C PHE A 142 -5.30 -1.65 1.01
N GLY A 143 -5.98 -1.53 -0.13
CA GLY A 143 -7.17 -0.70 -0.24
C GLY A 143 -8.42 -1.40 0.30
N LYS A 144 -9.45 -0.59 0.62
CA LYS A 144 -10.67 -0.93 1.36
C LYS A 144 -11.26 -2.33 1.09
N PHE A 145 -11.35 -2.76 -0.17
CA PHE A 145 -12.06 -3.99 -0.54
C PHE A 145 -11.18 -5.25 -0.62
N PHE A 146 -9.89 -5.17 -0.31
CA PHE A 146 -9.02 -6.34 -0.30
C PHE A 146 -9.47 -7.35 0.77
N ASP A 147 -9.86 -8.56 0.37
CA ASP A 147 -10.26 -9.63 1.28
C ASP A 147 -9.78 -10.99 0.76
N GLN A 148 -8.54 -11.02 0.29
CA GLN A 148 -7.89 -12.25 -0.18
C GLN A 148 -6.97 -12.83 0.89
N VAL A 149 -6.89 -14.17 0.94
CA VAL A 149 -5.97 -14.86 1.83
C VAL A 149 -4.53 -14.50 1.47
N VAL A 150 -3.75 -14.09 2.46
CA VAL A 150 -2.31 -13.90 2.34
C VAL A 150 -1.63 -15.18 2.81
N LEU A 151 -0.96 -15.87 1.90
CA LEU A 151 -0.23 -17.10 2.19
C LEU A 151 1.17 -16.80 2.75
N PRO A 152 1.81 -17.75 3.45
CA PRO A 152 3.23 -17.70 3.74
C PRO A 152 4.07 -17.43 2.49
N ASP A 153 5.19 -16.73 2.65
CA ASP A 153 6.11 -16.29 1.60
C ASP A 153 5.54 -15.27 0.58
N THR A 154 4.29 -14.79 0.77
CA THR A 154 3.74 -13.70 -0.04
C THR A 154 4.32 -12.33 0.35
N LEU A 155 4.48 -12.08 1.66
CA LEU A 155 5.00 -10.80 2.18
C LEU A 155 6.53 -10.80 2.21
N PRO A 156 7.19 -9.70 1.80
CA PRO A 156 8.65 -9.64 1.75
C PRO A 156 9.27 -9.53 3.14
N ASN A 157 10.47 -10.09 3.29
CA ASN A 157 11.18 -10.21 4.57
C ASN A 157 11.66 -8.89 5.20
N ASN A 158 11.60 -7.77 4.47
CA ASN A 158 11.98 -6.43 4.97
C ASN A 158 10.76 -5.54 5.27
N LEU A 159 9.53 -6.08 5.16
CA LEU A 159 8.32 -5.31 5.42
C LEU A 159 8.25 -4.91 6.90
N THR A 160 8.21 -3.61 7.18
CA THR A 160 8.14 -3.07 8.54
C THR A 160 6.73 -2.61 8.90
N THR A 161 5.96 -2.15 7.91
CA THR A 161 4.61 -1.61 8.09
C THR A 161 3.63 -2.29 7.15
N LEU A 162 2.58 -2.87 7.73
CA LEU A 162 1.49 -3.50 7.00
C LEU A 162 0.15 -2.97 7.50
N THR A 163 -0.65 -2.46 6.57
CA THR A 163 -2.03 -2.07 6.82
C THR A 163 -2.95 -2.93 5.95
N PHE A 164 -3.71 -3.81 6.60
CA PHE A 164 -4.83 -4.51 5.98
C PHE A 164 -6.01 -3.58 5.77
N SER A 165 -6.85 -3.94 4.81
CA SER A 165 -8.01 -3.15 4.40
C SER A 165 -9.16 -3.21 5.40
N ASP A 166 -10.11 -2.28 5.26
CA ASP A 166 -11.36 -2.27 6.02
C ASP A 166 -12.16 -3.57 5.90
N ASN A 167 -12.21 -4.21 4.73
CA ASN A 167 -12.98 -5.44 4.53
C ASN A 167 -12.21 -6.73 4.83
N PHE A 168 -10.89 -6.66 5.07
CA PHE A 168 -10.08 -7.85 5.27
C PHE A 168 -10.55 -8.62 6.50
N ASN A 169 -11.04 -9.85 6.28
CA ASN A 169 -11.50 -10.73 7.36
C ASN A 169 -11.07 -12.18 7.13
N GLN A 170 -9.89 -12.37 6.54
CA GLN A 170 -9.28 -13.69 6.34
C GLN A 170 -8.40 -14.07 7.54
N VAL A 171 -8.29 -15.37 7.79
CA VAL A 171 -7.34 -15.90 8.78
C VAL A 171 -5.92 -15.57 8.32
N VAL A 172 -5.06 -15.18 9.26
CA VAL A 172 -3.62 -15.00 9.04
C VAL A 172 -2.88 -16.18 9.65
N PRO A 173 -2.44 -17.18 8.85
CA PRO A 173 -1.72 -18.33 9.39
C PRO A 173 -0.38 -17.95 10.03
N PRO A 174 0.10 -18.69 11.04
CA PRO A 174 1.47 -18.54 11.54
C PRO A 174 2.52 -18.63 10.43
N GLY A 175 3.52 -17.76 10.48
CA GLY A 175 4.57 -17.65 9.46
C GLY A 175 4.20 -16.77 8.25
N THR A 176 2.98 -16.23 8.17
CA THR A 176 2.57 -15.31 7.10
C THR A 176 3.20 -13.92 7.26
N LEU A 177 3.26 -13.42 8.50
CA LEU A 177 3.81 -12.09 8.80
C LEU A 177 5.34 -12.17 8.93
N PRO A 178 6.10 -11.28 8.27
CA PRO A 178 7.56 -11.33 8.29
C PRO A 178 8.12 -10.89 9.65
N ASN A 179 9.27 -11.44 10.02
CA ASN A 179 9.96 -11.15 11.29
C ASN A 179 10.52 -9.71 11.39
N SER A 180 10.45 -8.92 10.33
CA SER A 180 10.81 -7.50 10.30
C SER A 180 9.65 -6.57 10.68
N LEU A 181 8.41 -7.09 10.74
CA LEU A 181 7.22 -6.26 10.88
C LEU A 181 7.18 -5.62 12.26
N THR A 182 7.14 -4.29 12.30
CA THR A 182 7.07 -3.49 13.54
C THR A 182 5.68 -2.90 13.76
N THR A 183 4.95 -2.61 12.67
CA THR A 183 3.63 -2.00 12.72
C THR A 183 2.64 -2.82 11.91
N LEU A 184 1.56 -3.25 12.57
CA LEU A 184 0.46 -3.99 11.96
C LEU A 184 -0.87 -3.31 12.30
N THR A 185 -1.65 -3.03 11.26
CA THR A 185 -3.01 -2.51 11.41
C THR A 185 -3.97 -3.43 10.66
N PHE A 186 -4.94 -3.98 11.39
CA PHE A 186 -6.11 -4.63 10.81
C PHE A 186 -7.21 -3.60 10.58
N GLY A 187 -7.90 -3.69 9.45
CA GLY A 187 -9.00 -2.78 9.14
C GLY A 187 -10.31 -3.18 9.80
N HIS A 188 -11.32 -2.32 9.62
CA HIS A 188 -12.60 -2.32 10.31
C HIS A 188 -13.23 -3.70 10.59
N CYS A 189 -13.37 -4.56 9.57
CA CYS A 189 -14.15 -5.79 9.63
C CYS A 189 -13.36 -7.02 10.14
N PHE A 190 -12.06 -6.89 10.44
CA PHE A 190 -11.25 -8.04 10.86
C PHE A 190 -11.75 -8.58 12.21
N ASN A 191 -12.20 -9.84 12.23
CA ASN A 191 -12.69 -10.50 13.43
C ASN A 191 -12.32 -12.00 13.47
N GLN A 192 -11.15 -12.34 12.94
CA GLN A 192 -10.61 -13.70 13.00
C GLN A 192 -9.76 -13.91 14.25
N GLU A 193 -9.69 -15.15 14.72
CA GLU A 193 -8.78 -15.53 15.79
C GLU A 193 -7.32 -15.28 15.37
N VAL A 194 -6.49 -14.86 16.33
CA VAL A 194 -5.04 -14.72 16.16
C VAL A 194 -4.35 -15.71 17.09
N PRO A 195 -3.97 -16.91 16.61
CA PRO A 195 -3.33 -17.91 17.45
C PRO A 195 -1.92 -17.47 17.92
N PRO A 196 -1.43 -17.99 19.05
CA PRO A 196 -0.04 -17.82 19.46
C PRO A 196 0.96 -18.19 18.35
N GLY A 197 1.99 -17.36 18.18
CA GLY A 197 3.00 -17.51 17.12
C GLY A 197 2.62 -16.89 15.76
N THR A 198 1.41 -16.32 15.62
CA THR A 198 1.01 -15.59 14.40
C THR A 198 1.72 -14.24 14.29
N LEU A 199 1.77 -13.49 15.39
CA LEU A 199 2.38 -12.16 15.42
C LEU A 199 3.92 -12.27 15.56
N PRO A 200 4.70 -11.52 14.76
CA PRO A 200 6.15 -11.59 14.80
C PRO A 200 6.72 -10.96 16.07
N LYS A 201 7.86 -11.47 16.53
CA LYS A 201 8.55 -11.01 17.76
C LYS A 201 9.12 -9.59 17.69
N SER A 202 9.11 -8.98 16.50
CA SER A 202 9.54 -7.60 16.24
C SER A 202 8.41 -6.58 16.40
N LEU A 203 7.15 -7.02 16.51
CA LEU A 203 6.00 -6.14 16.44
C LEU A 203 5.96 -5.21 17.66
N THR A 204 5.94 -3.89 17.43
CA THR A 204 5.89 -2.86 18.47
C THR A 204 4.52 -2.20 18.55
N THR A 205 3.83 -2.05 17.42
CA THR A 205 2.52 -1.42 17.33
C THR A 205 1.53 -2.36 16.65
N LEU A 206 0.42 -2.64 17.35
CA LEU A 206 -0.69 -3.45 16.85
C LEU A 206 -2.01 -2.71 17.03
N THR A 207 -2.73 -2.54 15.93
CA THR A 207 -4.09 -1.99 15.94
C THR A 207 -5.05 -3.02 15.37
N PHE A 208 -6.03 -3.43 16.16
CA PHE A 208 -7.17 -4.21 15.70
C PHE A 208 -8.27 -3.30 15.14
N GLY A 209 -9.05 -3.83 14.20
CA GLY A 209 -10.19 -3.13 13.60
C GLY A 209 -11.40 -3.05 14.53
N GLU A 210 -12.36 -2.19 14.16
CA GLU A 210 -13.56 -1.89 14.95
C GLU A 210 -14.36 -3.13 15.35
N CYS A 211 -14.51 -4.10 14.45
CA CYS A 211 -15.31 -5.32 14.68
C CYS A 211 -14.55 -6.44 15.41
N PHE A 212 -13.28 -6.27 15.75
CA PHE A 212 -12.49 -7.32 16.39
C PHE A 212 -13.01 -7.60 17.81
N ASN A 213 -13.52 -8.81 18.04
CA ASN A 213 -14.07 -9.21 19.33
C ASN A 213 -13.75 -10.68 19.66
N GLN A 214 -12.54 -11.13 19.30
CA GLN A 214 -12.04 -12.47 19.64
C GLN A 214 -11.22 -12.46 20.93
N VAL A 215 -11.24 -13.58 21.65
CA VAL A 215 -10.41 -13.75 22.85
C VAL A 215 -8.94 -13.76 22.46
N VAL A 216 -8.14 -12.91 23.09
CA VAL A 216 -6.68 -12.92 22.93
C VAL A 216 -6.07 -13.86 23.96
N LEU A 217 -5.49 -14.96 23.50
CA LEU A 217 -4.89 -15.96 24.39
C LEU A 217 -3.51 -15.52 24.92
N PRO A 218 -3.10 -15.93 26.12
CA PRO A 218 -1.74 -15.75 26.61
C PRO A 218 -0.68 -16.27 25.61
N GLY A 219 0.36 -15.48 25.39
CA GLY A 219 1.41 -15.78 24.40
C GLY A 219 1.08 -15.39 22.95
N THR A 220 -0.11 -14.83 22.68
CA THR A 220 -0.47 -14.27 21.36
C THR A 220 0.29 -12.98 21.07
N LEU A 221 0.30 -12.05 22.04
CA LEU A 221 0.95 -10.75 21.90
C LEU A 221 2.47 -10.90 22.15
N PRO A 222 3.33 -10.38 21.25
CA PRO A 222 4.77 -10.49 21.43
C PRO A 222 5.27 -9.55 22.54
N ASN A 223 6.31 -9.96 23.26
CA ASN A 223 6.91 -9.16 24.35
C ASN A 223 7.49 -7.81 23.89
N SER A 224 7.73 -7.61 22.59
CA SER A 224 8.19 -6.35 22.01
C SER A 224 7.09 -5.29 21.89
N LEU A 225 5.83 -5.66 22.06
CA LEU A 225 4.69 -4.77 21.81
C LEU A 225 4.65 -3.65 22.86
N THR A 226 4.67 -2.40 22.38
CA THR A 226 4.61 -1.18 23.20
C THR A 226 3.27 -0.48 23.06
N GLU A 227 2.61 -0.61 21.92
CA GLU A 227 1.33 0.01 21.62
C GLU A 227 0.32 -1.03 21.13
N LEU A 228 -0.82 -1.10 21.82
CA LEU A 228 -1.93 -1.97 21.48
C LEU A 228 -3.25 -1.21 21.50
N THR A 229 -3.96 -1.24 20.38
CA THR A 229 -5.29 -0.66 20.25
C THR A 229 -6.29 -1.73 19.87
N PHE A 230 -7.33 -1.87 20.69
CA PHE A 230 -8.53 -2.63 20.37
C PHE A 230 -9.61 -1.72 19.76
N GLY A 231 -10.39 -2.26 18.83
CA GLY A 231 -11.49 -1.56 18.18
C GLY A 231 -12.74 -1.44 19.04
N HIS A 232 -13.75 -0.74 18.51
CA HIS A 232 -15.02 -0.44 19.15
C HIS A 232 -15.70 -1.64 19.82
N ASP A 233 -15.85 -2.74 19.09
CA ASP A 233 -16.67 -3.89 19.50
C ASP A 233 -15.92 -4.87 20.42
N PHE A 234 -14.63 -4.64 20.70
CA PHE A 234 -13.86 -5.52 21.57
C PHE A 234 -14.41 -5.47 22.99
N ASN A 235 -14.95 -6.60 23.45
CA ASN A 235 -15.52 -6.73 24.78
C ASN A 235 -15.28 -8.13 25.36
N GLN A 236 -14.05 -8.63 25.22
CA GLN A 236 -13.60 -9.90 25.80
C GLN A 236 -12.79 -9.66 27.07
N VAL A 237 -12.88 -10.61 28.01
CA VAL A 237 -12.04 -10.59 29.22
C VAL A 237 -10.57 -10.73 28.83
N VAL A 238 -9.73 -9.81 29.31
CA VAL A 238 -8.27 -9.90 29.15
C VAL A 238 -7.71 -10.82 30.22
N LEU A 239 -7.34 -12.05 29.83
CA LEU A 239 -6.84 -13.05 30.77
C LEU A 239 -5.47 -12.65 31.36
N PRO A 240 -5.17 -13.03 32.62
CA PRO A 240 -3.84 -12.83 33.19
C PRO A 240 -2.73 -13.42 32.31
N GLY A 241 -1.67 -12.65 32.08
CA GLY A 241 -0.55 -13.05 31.22
C GLY A 241 -0.78 -12.84 29.71
N THR A 242 -1.90 -12.23 29.31
CA THR A 242 -2.16 -11.87 27.91
C THR A 242 -1.36 -10.65 27.48
N LEU A 243 -1.34 -9.60 28.30
CA LEU A 243 -0.65 -8.34 27.99
C LEU A 243 0.86 -8.47 28.23
N PRO A 244 1.71 -8.02 27.29
CA PRO A 244 3.16 -8.08 27.45
C PRO A 244 3.66 -6.99 28.41
N ASN A 245 4.76 -7.28 29.09
CA ASN A 245 5.31 -6.39 30.14
C ASN A 245 5.85 -5.05 29.62
N ASN A 246 6.16 -4.94 28.33
CA ASN A 246 6.71 -3.72 27.73
C ASN A 246 5.62 -2.78 27.17
N LEU A 247 4.35 -3.12 27.36
CA LEU A 247 3.24 -2.32 26.84
C LEU A 247 3.17 -0.96 27.55
N THR A 248 3.36 0.12 26.80
CA THR A 248 3.33 1.51 27.30
C THR A 248 2.01 2.20 27.01
N THR A 249 1.29 1.75 25.98
CA THR A 249 0.01 2.31 25.57
C THR A 249 -0.96 1.18 25.24
N LEU A 250 -2.08 1.17 25.95
CA LEU A 250 -3.18 0.26 25.75
C LEU A 250 -4.45 1.09 25.57
N THR A 251 -5.14 0.90 24.46
CA THR A 251 -6.37 1.62 24.13
C THR A 251 -7.52 0.65 23.93
N PHE A 252 -8.61 0.94 24.64
CA PHE A 252 -9.93 0.33 24.46
C PHE A 252 -10.92 1.40 24.00
N SER A 253 -12.04 0.94 23.44
CA SER A 253 -13.18 1.79 23.16
C SER A 253 -13.90 2.23 24.44
N HIS A 254 -14.79 3.21 24.31
CA HIS A 254 -15.65 3.66 25.40
C HIS A 254 -16.71 2.62 25.82
N ASP A 255 -16.97 1.61 24.99
CA ASP A 255 -17.97 0.56 25.22
C ASP A 255 -17.41 -0.68 25.94
N PHE A 256 -16.08 -0.77 26.09
CA PHE A 256 -15.41 -1.87 26.80
C PHE A 256 -15.86 -1.93 28.27
N ASN A 257 -16.38 -3.09 28.70
CA ASN A 257 -17.00 -3.26 30.02
C ASN A 257 -16.70 -4.60 30.73
N GLN A 258 -15.73 -5.38 30.24
CA GLN A 258 -15.29 -6.62 30.87
C GLN A 258 -14.20 -6.42 31.93
#